data_AF-A0A522QEV7-F1
#
_entry.id   AF-A0A522QEV7-F1
#
_cell.length_a   1.000
_cell.length_b   1.000
_cell.length_c   1.000
_cell.angle_alpha   90.00
_cell.angle_beta   90.00
_cell.angle_gamma   90.00
#
_symmetry.space_group_name_H-M   'P 1'
#
loop_
_entity.id
_entity.type
_entity.pdbx_description
1 polymer ?
#
loop_
_entity_poly.entity_id
_entity_poly.type
_entity_poly.pdbx_seq_one_letter_code
_entity_poly.pdbx_strand_id
1 'polypeptide(L)'
;MTAAEVAAGVYAALQSHRYAFNGEAQLQDGIEQVLVDAGFVVQREAHLSKADRPDFVVAPGVGIEVKVAGSPSAVTRQLFRYAQHPEIHALVLATTRMAHLHVARELAGKPVVLAVINGGLP
;
A
#
# COMPACT_ATOMS: atom_id res chain seq x y z
N MET A 1 -8.87 -11.95 11.79
CA MET A 1 -8.21 -12.04 10.48
C MET A 1 -6.71 -11.89 10.67
N THR A 2 -5.92 -12.67 9.95
CA THR A 2 -4.46 -12.52 9.90
C THR A 2 -4.07 -11.29 9.08
N ALA A 3 -2.84 -10.79 9.23
CA ALA A 3 -2.35 -9.68 8.41
C ALA A 3 -2.34 -10.01 6.90
N ALA A 4 -2.12 -11.27 6.53
CA ALA A 4 -2.18 -11.73 5.15
C ALA A 4 -3.61 -11.67 4.59
N GLU A 5 -4.61 -12.10 5.37
CA GLU A 5 -6.03 -11.99 4.99
C GLU A 5 -6.47 -10.53 4.85
N VAL A 6 -5.99 -9.65 5.74
CA VAL A 6 -6.26 -8.20 5.64
C VAL A 6 -5.60 -7.62 4.39
N ALA A 7 -4.34 -7.96 4.09
CA ALA A 7 -3.66 -7.49 2.88
C ALA A 7 -4.37 -7.97 1.59
N ALA A 8 -4.90 -9.20 1.58
CA ALA A 8 -5.72 -9.71 0.48
C ALA A 8 -7.06 -8.96 0.37
N GLY A 9 -7.70 -8.63 1.49
CA GLY A 9 -8.91 -7.81 1.54
C GLY A 9 -8.68 -6.39 1.02
N VAL A 10 -7.57 -5.76 1.41
CA VAL A 10 -7.13 -4.46 0.88
C VAL A 10 -6.97 -4.56 -0.63
N TYR A 11 -6.23 -5.56 -1.14
CA TYR A 11 -6.11 -5.76 -2.58
C TYR A 11 -7.46 -5.88 -3.28
N ALA A 12 -8.36 -6.70 -2.76
CA ALA A 12 -9.69 -6.88 -3.34
C ALA A 12 -10.49 -5.56 -3.39
N ALA A 13 -10.49 -4.79 -2.30
CA ALA A 13 -11.14 -3.48 -2.24
C ALA A 13 -10.51 -2.50 -3.24
N LEU A 14 -9.18 -2.49 -3.35
CA LEU A 14 -8.50 -1.60 -4.29
C LEU A 14 -8.81 -1.95 -5.76
N GLN A 15 -8.90 -3.24 -6.09
CA GLN A 15 -9.16 -3.70 -7.46
C GLN A 15 -10.64 -3.56 -7.88
N SER A 16 -11.57 -3.47 -6.95
CA SER A 16 -13.01 -3.34 -7.25
C SER A 16 -13.44 -1.90 -7.57
N HIS A 17 -12.52 -0.94 -7.52
CA HIS A 17 -12.80 0.48 -7.71
C HIS A 17 -12.02 1.08 -8.89
N ARG A 18 -12.59 2.12 -9.50
CA ARG A 18 -11.91 2.98 -10.48
C ARG A 18 -11.59 4.32 -9.82
N TYR A 19 -10.39 4.82 -10.08
CA TYR A 19 -9.89 6.03 -9.45
C TYR A 19 -9.74 7.17 -10.47
N ALA A 20 -10.16 8.36 -10.06
CA ALA A 20 -9.89 9.61 -10.77
C ALA A 20 -8.87 10.42 -9.94
N PHE A 21 -7.68 10.64 -10.50
CA PHE A 21 -6.58 11.33 -9.80
C PHE A 21 -5.62 11.97 -10.81
N ASN A 22 -4.98 13.06 -10.41
CA ASN A 22 -3.91 13.77 -11.12
C ASN A 22 -2.55 13.68 -10.41
N GLY A 23 -2.45 12.91 -9.34
CA GLY A 23 -1.23 12.76 -8.57
C GLY A 23 -1.40 11.88 -7.34
N GLU A 24 -0.31 11.74 -6.59
CA GLU A 24 -0.24 10.84 -5.44
C GLU A 24 -1.23 11.22 -4.33
N ALA A 25 -1.35 12.51 -3.99
CA ALA A 25 -2.27 12.98 -2.96
C ALA A 25 -3.74 12.62 -3.26
N GLN A 26 -4.22 12.92 -4.47
CA GLN A 26 -5.60 12.58 -4.87
C GLN A 26 -5.83 11.07 -4.94
N LEU A 27 -4.82 10.30 -5.36
CA LEU A 27 -4.91 8.84 -5.34
C LEU A 27 -4.99 8.31 -3.91
N GLN A 28 -4.22 8.87 -2.97
CA GLN A 28 -4.30 8.53 -1.55
C GLN A 28 -5.71 8.83 -0.99
N ASP A 29 -6.30 9.98 -1.32
CA ASP A 29 -7.64 10.34 -0.86
C ASP A 29 -8.71 9.36 -1.37
N GLY A 30 -8.63 8.96 -2.64
CA GLY A 30 -9.51 7.94 -3.21
C GLY A 30 -9.31 6.57 -2.56
N ILE A 31 -8.06 6.19 -2.27
CA ILE A 31 -7.74 4.93 -1.59
C ILE A 31 -8.29 4.93 -0.17
N GLU A 32 -8.14 6.02 0.58
CA GLU A 32 -8.71 6.12 1.94
C GLU A 32 -10.22 5.89 1.92
N GLN A 33 -10.94 6.58 1.03
CA GLN A 33 -12.39 6.43 0.91
C GLN A 33 -12.77 4.97 0.65
N VAL A 34 -12.10 4.32 -0.32
CA VAL A 34 -12.33 2.90 -0.64
C VAL A 34 -12.07 1.99 0.55
N LEU A 35 -11.01 2.22 1.32
CA LEU A 35 -10.67 1.40 2.47
C LEU A 35 -11.66 1.60 3.63
N VAL A 36 -12.07 2.84 3.88
CA VAL A 36 -13.08 3.17 4.91
C VAL A 36 -14.43 2.56 4.55
N ASP A 37 -14.88 2.69 3.30
CA ASP A 37 -16.14 2.12 2.83
C ASP A 37 -16.15 0.58 2.86
N ALA A 38 -14.97 -0.04 2.68
CA ALA A 38 -14.77 -1.48 2.87
C ALA A 38 -14.71 -1.91 4.34
N GLY A 39 -14.79 -0.97 5.30
CA GLY A 39 -14.84 -1.22 6.74
C GLY A 39 -13.47 -1.41 7.40
N PHE A 40 -12.37 -1.03 6.74
CA PHE A 40 -11.05 -1.07 7.36
C PHE A 40 -10.87 0.07 8.37
N VAL A 41 -10.16 -0.22 9.47
CA VAL A 41 -9.66 0.81 10.38
C VAL A 41 -8.36 1.34 9.79
N VAL A 42 -8.43 2.52 9.17
CA VAL A 42 -7.33 3.14 8.45
C VAL A 42 -6.65 4.20 9.30
N GLN A 43 -5.34 4.13 9.43
CA GLN A 43 -4.49 5.19 9.93
C GLN A 43 -3.69 5.78 8.77
N ARG A 44 -3.91 7.06 8.44
CA ARG A 44 -3.11 7.78 7.45
C ARG A 44 -1.74 8.15 7.99
N GLU A 45 -0.79 8.15 7.07
CA GLU A 45 0.58 8.65 7.23
C GLU A 45 1.20 8.22 8.57
N ALA A 46 1.10 6.92 8.85
CA ALA A 46 1.40 6.32 10.14
C ALA A 46 2.90 6.39 10.43
N HIS A 47 3.29 6.91 11.59
CA HIS A 47 4.69 7.03 11.96
C HIS A 47 5.18 5.71 12.58
N LEU A 48 6.01 4.96 11.85
CA LEU A 48 6.74 3.80 12.39
C LEU A 48 8.04 4.26 13.07
N SER A 49 8.67 5.29 12.49
CA SER A 49 9.86 5.93 13.05
C SER A 49 9.92 7.40 12.64
N LYS A 50 11.00 8.11 13.00
CA LYS A 50 11.26 9.47 12.49
C LYS A 50 11.44 9.51 10.97
N ALA A 51 11.82 8.40 10.34
CA ALA A 51 12.18 8.33 8.92
C ALA A 51 11.27 7.39 8.09
N ASP A 52 10.38 6.64 8.75
CA ASP A 52 9.51 5.65 8.13
C ASP A 52 8.06 6.00 8.38
N ARG A 53 7.35 6.30 7.29
CA ARG A 53 5.97 6.75 7.30
C ARG A 53 5.23 6.16 6.10
N PRO A 54 4.66 4.95 6.21
CA PRO A 54 3.75 4.44 5.19
C PRO A 54 2.57 5.40 4.99
N ASP A 55 2.06 5.47 3.76
CA ASP A 55 0.88 6.30 3.45
C ASP A 55 -0.33 5.87 4.27
N PHE A 56 -0.48 4.56 4.51
CA PHE A 56 -1.49 4.03 5.43
C PHE A 56 -1.00 2.85 6.23
N VAL A 57 -1.61 2.63 7.39
CA VAL A 57 -1.60 1.36 8.11
C VAL A 57 -3.04 0.95 8.41
N VAL A 58 -3.36 -0.33 8.14
CA VAL A 58 -4.63 -0.93 8.53
C VAL A 58 -4.42 -2.04 9.56
N ALA A 59 -5.33 -2.18 10.52
CA ALA A 59 -5.20 -3.20 11.57
C ALA A 59 -5.31 -4.63 11.00
N PRO A 60 -4.52 -5.62 11.50
CA PRO A 60 -3.61 -5.54 12.65
C PRO A 60 -2.14 -5.30 12.27
N GLY A 61 -1.82 -4.38 11.34
CA GLY A 61 -0.43 -4.04 11.00
C GLY A 61 -0.09 -4.29 9.53
N VAL A 62 -0.97 -3.91 8.61
CA VAL A 62 -0.68 -3.95 7.17
C VAL A 62 -0.32 -2.54 6.71
N GLY A 63 0.94 -2.34 6.32
CA GLY A 63 1.41 -1.07 5.78
C GLY A 63 1.08 -0.95 4.29
N ILE A 64 0.60 0.20 3.85
CA ILE A 64 0.26 0.48 2.46
C ILE A 64 1.10 1.65 1.98
N GLU A 65 1.77 1.48 0.84
CA GLU A 65 2.50 2.55 0.15
C GLU A 65 1.86 2.76 -1.22
N VAL A 66 1.58 4.02 -1.57
CA VAL A 66 1.00 4.47 -2.82
C VAL A 66 2.09 5.04 -3.71
N LYS A 67 2.15 4.61 -4.98
CA LYS A 67 3.14 5.11 -5.94
C LYS A 67 2.54 5.37 -7.32
N VAL A 68 2.66 6.61 -7.77
CA VAL A 68 2.35 6.99 -9.18
C VAL A 68 3.60 7.03 -10.07
N ALA A 69 4.79 7.07 -9.47
CA ALA A 69 6.09 7.12 -10.12
C ALA A 69 7.17 6.47 -9.24
N GLY A 70 8.44 6.54 -9.68
CA GLY A 70 9.58 5.96 -8.99
C GLY A 70 10.15 4.72 -9.68
N SER A 71 11.36 4.31 -9.26
CA SER A 71 12.00 3.09 -9.74
C SER A 71 11.62 1.88 -8.85
N PRO A 72 11.59 0.65 -9.40
CA PRO A 72 11.38 -0.55 -8.60
C PRO A 72 12.38 -0.69 -7.45
N SER A 73 13.65 -0.30 -7.66
CA SER A 73 14.68 -0.35 -6.62
C SER A 73 14.44 0.62 -5.46
N ALA A 74 13.91 1.82 -5.73
CA ALA A 74 13.57 2.79 -4.70
C ALA A 74 12.38 2.29 -3.87
N VAL A 75 11.34 1.78 -4.53
CA VAL A 75 10.15 1.22 -3.88
C VAL A 75 10.52 0.00 -3.04
N THR A 76 11.28 -0.95 -3.57
CA THR A 76 11.75 -2.12 -2.82
C THR A 76 12.53 -1.72 -1.57
N ARG A 77 13.44 -0.74 -1.66
CA ARG A 77 14.19 -0.26 -0.49
C ARG A 77 13.29 0.36 0.56
N GLN A 78 12.27 1.11 0.14
CA GLN A 78 11.29 1.70 1.05
C GLN A 78 10.47 0.63 1.77
N LEU A 79 9.87 -0.30 1.03
CA LEU A 79 9.09 -1.41 1.57
C LEU A 79 9.96 -2.31 2.48
N PHE A 80 11.22 -2.55 2.12
CA PHE A 80 12.12 -3.33 2.95
C PHE A 80 12.39 -2.67 4.30
N ARG A 81 12.53 -1.34 4.36
CA ARG A 81 12.63 -0.61 5.65
C ARG A 81 11.38 -0.81 6.49
N TYR A 82 10.19 -0.64 5.90
CA TYR A 82 8.92 -0.85 6.61
C TYR A 82 8.80 -2.27 7.13
N ALA A 83 9.23 -3.26 6.35
CA ALA A 83 9.22 -4.66 6.74
C ALA A 83 10.16 -4.97 7.94
N GLN A 84 11.11 -4.10 8.30
CA GLN A 84 11.91 -4.29 9.51
C GLN A 84 11.15 -3.96 10.81
N HIS A 85 10.08 -3.18 10.73
CA HIS A 85 9.34 -2.72 11.93
C HIS A 85 8.43 -3.83 12.48
N PRO A 86 8.55 -4.21 13.78
CA PRO A 86 7.82 -5.35 14.35
C PRO A 86 6.30 -5.21 14.28
N GLU A 87 5.76 -3.99 14.29
CA GLU A 87 4.33 -3.69 14.18
C GLU A 87 3.75 -3.88 12.76
N ILE A 88 4.61 -3.98 11.74
CA ILE A 88 4.20 -4.31 10.37
C ILE A 88 4.26 -5.83 10.20
N HIS A 89 3.17 -6.43 9.74
CA HIS A 89 3.04 -7.87 9.55
C HIS A 89 2.82 -8.26 8.07
N ALA A 90 2.37 -7.31 7.25
CA ALA A 90 2.28 -7.44 5.80
C ALA A 90 2.37 -6.06 5.13
N LEU A 91 2.65 -6.03 3.83
CA LEU A 91 2.72 -4.81 3.04
C LEU A 91 1.82 -4.89 1.81
N VAL A 92 1.27 -3.76 1.41
CA VAL A 92 0.59 -3.57 0.13
C VAL A 92 1.26 -2.42 -0.62
N LEU A 93 1.69 -2.66 -1.85
CA LEU A 93 2.08 -1.61 -2.78
C LEU A 93 0.89 -1.31 -3.71
N ALA A 94 0.26 -0.15 -3.54
CA ALA A 94 -0.74 0.37 -4.46
C ALA A 94 -0.05 1.24 -5.51
N THR A 95 -0.04 0.82 -6.78
CA THR A 95 0.81 1.42 -7.79
C THR A 95 0.11 1.59 -9.13
N THR A 96 0.39 2.68 -9.84
CA THR A 96 -0.05 2.84 -11.25
C THR A 96 1.00 2.34 -12.25
N ARG A 97 2.18 1.93 -11.77
CA ARG A 97 3.31 1.51 -12.60
C ARG A 97 3.42 -0.01 -12.72
N MET A 98 3.33 -0.53 -13.94
CA MET A 98 3.58 -1.95 -14.24
C MET A 98 5.00 -2.39 -13.91
N ALA A 99 6.00 -1.50 -14.01
CA ALA A 99 7.39 -1.82 -13.68
C ALA A 99 7.59 -2.25 -12.22
N HIS A 100 6.69 -1.84 -11.32
CA HIS A 100 6.73 -2.24 -9.91
C HIS A 100 6.28 -3.70 -9.69
N LEU A 101 5.76 -4.40 -10.69
CA LEU A 101 5.43 -5.83 -10.59
C LEU A 101 6.66 -6.74 -10.37
N HIS A 102 7.87 -6.22 -10.60
CA HIS A 102 9.13 -6.88 -10.28
C HIS A 102 9.53 -6.78 -8.80
N VAL A 103 8.80 -6.01 -7.98
CA VAL A 103 9.03 -5.97 -6.53
C VAL A 103 8.77 -7.36 -5.94
N ALA A 104 9.63 -7.79 -5.02
CA ALA A 104 9.53 -9.10 -4.39
C ALA A 104 8.20 -9.24 -3.62
N ARG A 105 7.61 -10.44 -3.64
CA ARG A 105 6.36 -10.78 -2.93
C ARG A 105 6.55 -11.06 -1.45
N GLU A 106 7.79 -11.05 -0.99
CA GLU A 106 8.17 -11.17 0.41
C GLU A 106 9.39 -10.29 0.67
N LEU A 107 9.38 -9.55 1.77
CA LEU A 107 10.51 -8.74 2.24
C LEU A 107 10.64 -8.93 3.75
N ALA A 108 11.84 -9.27 4.20
CA ALA A 108 12.14 -9.52 5.63
C ALA A 108 11.17 -10.54 6.29
N GLY A 109 10.78 -11.59 5.56
CA GLY A 109 9.84 -12.60 6.04
C GLY A 109 8.38 -12.15 6.09
N LYS A 110 8.04 -10.98 5.54
CA LYS A 110 6.67 -10.43 5.52
C LYS A 110 6.12 -10.40 4.11
N PRO A 111 4.86 -10.82 3.89
CA PRO A 111 4.26 -10.84 2.58
C PRO A 111 4.06 -9.42 2.02
N VAL A 112 4.24 -9.29 0.71
CA VAL A 112 4.04 -8.06 -0.05
C VAL A 112 3.02 -8.32 -1.17
N VAL A 113 1.89 -7.65 -1.07
CA VAL A 113 0.82 -7.68 -2.08
C VAL A 113 1.01 -6.49 -3.02
N LEU A 114 0.96 -6.72 -4.33
CA LEU A 114 1.06 -5.66 -5.33
C LEU A 114 -0.31 -5.43 -5.95
N ALA A 115 -0.87 -4.24 -5.75
CA ALA A 115 -2.14 -3.81 -6.31
C ALA A 115 -1.88 -2.78 -7.42
N VAL A 116 -2.11 -3.16 -8.67
CA VAL A 116 -2.01 -2.21 -9.79
C VAL A 116 -3.32 -1.42 -9.87
N ILE A 117 -3.24 -0.11 -9.71
CA ILE A 117 -4.40 0.78 -9.78
C ILE A 117 -4.58 1.23 -11.22
N ASN A 118 -5.72 0.87 -11.78
CA ASN A 118 -6.15 1.33 -13.10
C ASN A 118 -7.01 2.59 -12.94
N GLY A 119 -6.69 3.65 -13.67
CA GLY A 119 -7.38 4.93 -13.56
C GLY A 119 -6.48 6.12 -13.89
N GLY A 120 -6.96 7.32 -13.58
CA GLY A 120 -6.35 8.59 -13.93
C GLY A 120 -7.31 9.44 -14.75
N LEU A 121 -7.25 10.76 -14.56
CA LEU A 121 -7.90 11.68 -15.49
C LEU A 121 -7.07 11.73 -16.80
N PRO A 122 -7.71 11.82 -17.98
CA PRO A 122 -7.01 11.99 -19.25
C PRO A 122 -6.22 13.29 -19.31
#